data_AF-A0A0M9UC13-F1
#
_entry.id   AF-A0A0M9UC13-F1
#
_cell.length_a   1.000
_cell.length_b   1.000
_cell.length_c   1.000
_cell.angle_alpha   90.00
_cell.angle_beta   90.00
_cell.angle_gamma   90.00
#
_symmetry.space_group_name_H-M   'P 1'
#
loop_
_entity.id
_entity.type
_entity.pdbx_description
1 polymer ?
#
loop_
_entity_poly.entity_id
_entity_poly.type
_entity_poly.pdbx_seq_one_letter_code
_entity_poly.pdbx_strand_id
1 'polypeptide(L)'
;MTIFPPEWAETLRAAPQRRVAAIVRLHADAPEDEGLWKARGLHVRRRYRLMNAVAVEGPAAALLALADEPWVERIEPDPEVHL
;
A
#
# COMPACT_ATOMS: atom_id res chain seq x y z
N MET A 1 12.57 -9.21 7.00
CA MET A 1 12.31 -8.12 6.04
C MET A 1 11.20 -7.25 6.61
N THR A 2 11.38 -5.93 6.65
CA THR A 2 10.34 -5.00 7.12
C THR A 2 9.49 -4.57 5.92
N ILE A 3 8.19 -4.83 5.94
CA ILE A 3 7.24 -4.46 4.87
C ILE A 3 7.24 -2.93 4.66
N PHE A 4 7.37 -2.17 5.75
CA PHE A 4 7.41 -0.71 5.77
C PHE A 4 8.78 -0.16 6.19
N PRO A 5 9.15 1.05 5.76
CA PRO A 5 10.11 1.88 6.48
C PRO A 5 9.67 2.08 7.96
N PRO A 6 10.57 1.93 8.95
CA PRO A 6 10.21 1.91 10.36
C PRO A 6 9.57 3.23 10.84
N GLU A 7 10.12 4.38 10.45
CA GLU A 7 9.58 5.71 10.80
C GLU A 7 8.18 5.95 10.22
N TRP A 8 7.90 5.38 9.05
CA TRP A 8 6.60 5.50 8.43
C TRP A 8 5.58 4.57 9.09
N ALA A 9 5.98 3.34 9.46
CA ALA A 9 5.11 2.43 10.20
C ALA A 9 4.63 3.02 11.53
N GLU A 10 5.49 3.72 12.27
CA GLU A 10 5.09 4.45 13.48
C GLU A 10 4.04 5.53 13.18
N THR A 11 4.24 6.30 12.11
CA THR A 11 3.29 7.33 11.66
C THR A 11 1.93 6.73 11.30
N LEU A 12 1.90 5.58 10.60
CA LEU A 12 0.68 4.87 10.24
C LEU A 12 -0.07 4.38 11.49
N ARG A 13 0.65 3.83 12.48
CA ARG A 13 0.07 3.35 13.74
C ARG A 13 -0.44 4.49 14.62
N ALA A 14 0.21 5.66 14.60
CA ALA A 14 -0.20 6.82 15.37
C ALA A 14 -1.53 7.42 14.88
N ALA A 15 -1.85 7.28 13.59
CA ALA A 15 -3.06 7.84 12.99
C ALA A 15 -3.75 6.85 12.02
N PRO A 16 -4.35 5.76 12.54
CA PRO A 16 -4.88 4.66 11.71
C PRO A 16 -5.99 5.09 10.74
N GLN A 17 -6.72 6.16 11.05
CA GLN A 17 -7.81 6.69 10.21
C GLN A 17 -7.34 7.73 9.19
N ARG A 18 -6.08 8.17 9.25
CA ARG A 18 -5.55 9.14 8.29
C ARG A 18 -5.50 8.51 6.90
N ARG A 19 -6.02 9.22 5.90
CA ARG A 19 -5.83 8.82 4.49
C ARG A 19 -4.40 9.09 4.08
N VAL A 20 -3.78 8.08 3.46
CA VAL A 20 -2.40 8.09 3.00
C VAL A 20 -2.32 7.44 1.63
N ALA A 21 -1.40 7.92 0.81
CA ALA A 21 -1.05 7.31 -0.47
C ALA A 21 0.22 6.46 -0.33
N ALA A 22 0.24 5.33 -1.02
CA ALA A 22 1.33 4.36 -0.94
C ALA A 22 1.55 3.64 -2.27
N ILE A 23 2.79 3.19 -2.49
CA ILE A 23 3.13 2.24 -3.54
C ILE A 23 3.33 0.88 -2.87
N VAL A 24 2.55 -0.11 -3.30
CA VAL A 24 2.65 -1.50 -2.85
C VAL A 24 3.41 -2.30 -3.89
N ARG A 25 4.55 -2.89 -3.50
CA ARG A 25 5.30 -3.87 -4.28
C ARG A 25 4.72 -5.25 -4.04
N LEU A 26 4.58 -6.01 -5.12
CA LEU A 26 3.86 -7.26 -5.15
C LEU A 26 4.76 -8.39 -5.63
N HIS A 27 4.58 -9.58 -5.05
CA HIS A 27 5.11 -10.81 -5.60
C HIS A 27 4.44 -11.16 -6.93
N ALA A 28 5.13 -11.91 -7.78
CA ALA A 28 4.66 -12.24 -9.14
C ALA A 28 3.32 -13.01 -9.18
N ASP A 29 2.96 -13.68 -8.09
CA ASP A 29 1.71 -14.42 -7.89
C ASP A 29 0.60 -13.58 -7.26
N ALA A 30 0.80 -12.27 -7.10
CA ALA A 30 -0.18 -11.40 -6.50
C ALA A 30 -1.49 -11.33 -7.31
N PRO A 31 -2.66 -11.28 -6.62
CA PRO A 31 -3.95 -11.19 -7.28
C PRO A 31 -4.10 -9.91 -8.10
N GLU A 32 -4.70 -10.05 -9.29
CA GLU A 32 -5.01 -8.93 -10.19
C GLU A 32 -6.39 -8.31 -9.94
N ASP A 33 -7.20 -8.92 -9.08
CA ASP A 33 -8.58 -8.48 -8.81
C ASP A 33 -8.60 -7.10 -8.11
N GLU A 34 -9.10 -6.08 -8.80
CA GLU A 34 -9.31 -4.74 -8.22
C GLU A 34 -10.32 -4.72 -7.07
N GLY A 35 -11.29 -5.64 -7.07
CA GLY A 35 -12.29 -5.80 -6.02
C GLY A 35 -11.66 -6.11 -4.66
N LEU A 36 -10.54 -6.83 -4.66
CA LEU A 36 -9.77 -7.19 -3.47
C LEU A 36 -9.26 -5.96 -2.70
N TRP A 37 -8.78 -4.96 -3.43
CA TRP A 37 -8.25 -3.71 -2.89
C TRP A 37 -9.37 -2.87 -2.28
N LYS A 38 -10.46 -2.73 -3.04
CA LYS A 38 -11.64 -2.00 -2.60
C LYS A 38 -12.28 -2.63 -1.36
N ALA A 39 -12.36 -3.96 -1.30
CA ALA A 39 -12.87 -4.69 -0.14
C ALA A 39 -12.02 -4.47 1.12
N ARG A 40 -10.72 -4.17 0.97
CA ARG A 40 -9.81 -3.78 2.05
C ARG A 40 -9.86 -2.29 2.38
N GLY A 41 -10.74 -1.52 1.75
CA GLY A 41 -10.85 -0.07 1.95
C GLY A 41 -9.75 0.74 1.26
N LEU A 42 -9.03 0.14 0.32
CA LEU A 42 -8.01 0.80 -0.50
C LEU A 42 -8.58 1.14 -1.88
N HIS A 43 -8.27 2.34 -2.36
CA HIS A 43 -8.55 2.76 -3.71
C HIS A 43 -7.29 2.64 -4.56
N VAL A 44 -7.37 1.89 -5.66
CA VAL A 44 -6.27 1.78 -6.63
C VAL A 44 -6.20 3.06 -7.45
N ARG A 45 -5.11 3.81 -7.31
CA ARG A 45 -4.83 5.01 -8.11
C ARG A 45 -4.18 4.64 -9.44
N ARG A 46 -3.26 3.67 -9.42
CA ARG A 46 -2.53 3.24 -10.61
C ARG A 46 -1.93 1.86 -10.43
N ARG A 47 -2.00 1.01 -11.46
CA ARG A 47 -1.18 -0.21 -11.55
C ARG A 47 0.02 0.05 -12.46
N TYR A 48 1.22 -0.24 -11.97
CA TYR A 48 2.44 -0.14 -12.77
C TYR A 48 2.66 -1.47 -13.52
N ARG A 49 2.94 -1.39 -14.84
CA ARG A 49 3.16 -2.58 -15.69
C ARG A 49 4.62 -2.97 -15.82
N LEU A 50 5.54 -2.01 -15.66
CA LEU A 50 6.99 -2.23 -15.77
C LEU A 50 7.61 -2.77 -14.48
N MET A 51 6.91 -2.58 -13.37
CA MET A 51 7.28 -3.09 -12.06
C MET A 51 6.01 -3.64 -11.42
N ASN A 52 6.10 -4.78 -10.74
CA ASN A 52 4.94 -5.41 -10.13
C ASN A 52 4.51 -4.64 -8.89
N ALA A 53 3.77 -3.55 -9.11
CA ALA A 53 3.42 -2.60 -8.07
C ALA A 53 2.10 -1.88 -8.36
N VAL A 54 1.45 -1.45 -7.29
CA VAL A 54 0.18 -0.72 -7.34
C VAL A 54 0.27 0.51 -6.44
N ALA A 55 0.01 1.69 -6.99
CA ALA A 55 -0.26 2.88 -6.20
C ALA A 55 -1.69 2.83 -5.68
N VAL A 56 -1.83 2.96 -4.36
CA VAL A 56 -3.11 2.94 -3.65
C VAL A 56 -3.26 4.15 -2.75
N GLU A 57 -4.49 4.44 -2.37
CA GLU A 57 -4.82 5.41 -1.33
C GLU A 57 -5.90 4.84 -0.42
N GLY A 58 -5.77 5.05 0.89
CA GLY A 58 -6.78 4.66 1.85
C GLY A 58 -6.38 4.97 3.28
N PRO A 59 -7.14 4.49 4.28
CA PRO A 59 -6.79 4.68 5.68
C PRO A 59 -5.50 3.93 6.02
N ALA A 60 -4.66 4.51 6.87
CA ALA A 60 -3.42 3.89 7.32
C ALA A 60 -3.61 2.48 7.89
N ALA A 61 -4.74 2.23 8.59
CA ALA A 61 -5.10 0.90 9.09
C ALA A 61 -5.24 -0.15 7.97
N ALA A 62 -5.78 0.23 6.81
CA ALA A 62 -5.91 -0.68 5.68
C ALA A 62 -4.54 -1.06 5.09
N LEU A 63 -3.60 -0.11 5.02
CA LEU A 63 -2.22 -0.41 4.63
C LEU A 63 -1.54 -1.33 5.65
N LEU A 64 -1.71 -1.05 6.94
CA LEU A 64 -1.15 -1.88 8.02
C LEU A 64 -1.66 -3.33 7.92
N ALA A 65 -2.95 -3.54 7.68
CA ALA A 65 -3.51 -4.87 7.47
C ALA A 65 -3.01 -5.54 6.18
N LEU A 66 -2.77 -4.74 5.13
CA LEU A 66 -2.23 -5.24 3.87
C LEU A 66 -0.84 -5.85 4.04
N ALA A 67 -0.06 -5.41 5.02
CA ALA A 67 1.28 -5.94 5.27
C ALA A 67 1.31 -7.39 5.77
N ASP A 68 0.17 -7.92 6.22
CA ASP A 68 0.04 -9.32 6.63
C ASP A 68 -0.27 -10.24 5.43
N GLU A 69 -0.47 -9.68 4.24
CA GLU A 69 -0.75 -10.46 3.03
C GLU A 69 0.52 -11.10 2.46
N PRO A 70 0.50 -12.40 2.12
CA PRO A 70 1.70 -13.13 1.70
C PRO A 70 2.23 -12.68 0.33
N TRP A 71 1.41 -12.01 -0.47
CA TRP A 71 1.75 -11.52 -1.81
C TRP A 71 2.33 -10.09 -1.81
N VAL A 72 2.46 -9.46 -0.64
CA VAL A 72 3.01 -8.11 -0.48
C VAL A 72 4.49 -8.18 -0.13
N GLU A 73 5.32 -7.59 -0.98
CA GLU A 73 6.77 -7.53 -0.78
C GLU A 73 7.17 -6.36 0.10
N ARG A 74 6.59 -5.19 -0.18
CA ARG A 74 6.97 -3.91 0.44
C ARG A 74 5.86 -2.88 0.23
N ILE A 75 5.69 -1.98 1.17
CA ILE A 75 4.80 -0.82 1.06
C ILE A 75 5.62 0.43 1.34
N GLU A 76 5.56 1.39 0.43
CA GLU A 76 6.34 2.64 0.46
C GLU A 76 5.39 3.85 0.44
N PRO A 77 5.72 4.97 1.10
CA PRO A 77 4.93 6.19 0.98
C PRO A 77 4.97 6.72 -0.46
N ASP A 78 3.83 7.21 -0.95
CA ASP A 78 3.71 7.89 -2.25
C ASP A 78 3.48 9.39 -2.02
N PRO A 79 4.53 10.19 -1.74
CA PRO A 79 4.39 11.61 -1.52
C PRO A 79 4.05 12.34 -2.83
N GLU A 80 3.21 13.36 -2.72
CA GLU A 80 2.92 14.25 -3.83
C GLU A 80 4.16 15.10 -4.16
N VAL A 81 4.61 15.02 -5.41
CA VAL A 81 5.74 15.83 -5.91
C VAL A 81 5.18 17.14 -6.45
N HIS A 82 5.47 18.24 -5.76
CA HIS A 82 5.20 19.58 -6.27
C HIS A 82 6.36 19.97 -7.20
N LEU A 83 6.05 20.34 -8.44
CA LEU A 83 6.99 20.85 -9.46
C LEU A 83 7.10 22.37 -9.39
#